data_AF-A0AAD4BKM8-F1
#
_entry.id   AF-A0AAD4BKM8-F1
#
_cell.length_a   1.000
_cell.length_b   1.000
_cell.length_c   1.000
_cell.angle_alpha   90.00
_cell.angle_beta   90.00
_cell.angle_gamma   90.00
#
_symmetry.space_group_name_H-M   'P 1'
#
loop_
_entity.id
_entity.type
_entity.pdbx_description
1 polymer ?
#
loop_
_entity_poly.entity_id
_entity_poly.type
_entity_poly.pdbx_seq_one_letter_code
_entity_poly.pdbx_strand_id
1 'polypeptide(L)'
;LITELSTLRRHSESAHQAEYLKWAKDNSFISMIPKDRKAQKSDEKTGQQSQLNSHLQPKIPSEKVLVYSDKCFLDAAIQWLVNTDQPLVALEHPSFQHMIHIAAHTTNSVNITSQKTTQEAVINSFKEHMVKL
;
A
#
# COMPACT_ATOMS: atom_id res chain seq x y z
N LEU A 1 -42.78 12.99 10.02
CA LEU A 1 -41.75 13.43 10.98
C LEU A 1 -40.77 12.28 11.18
N ILE A 2 -39.70 12.24 10.39
CA ILE A 2 -38.62 11.27 10.61
C ILE A 2 -37.76 11.85 11.72
N THR A 3 -37.91 11.36 12.94
CA THR A 3 -36.98 11.67 14.02
C THR A 3 -35.66 10.98 13.67
N GLU A 4 -34.62 11.79 13.46
CA GLU A 4 -33.24 11.33 13.25
C GLU A 4 -32.85 10.32 14.35
N LEU A 5 -32.88 9.02 14.02
CA LEU A 5 -32.53 7.92 14.95
C LEU A 5 -31.09 8.06 15.47
N SER A 6 -30.23 8.74 14.71
CA SER A 6 -28.88 9.09 15.09
C SER A 6 -28.84 10.02 16.32
N THR A 7 -29.80 10.95 16.38
CA THR A 7 -29.97 11.91 17.48
C THR A 7 -30.52 11.23 18.73
N LEU A 8 -31.48 10.31 18.59
CA LEU A 8 -32.06 9.60 19.73
C LEU A 8 -31.02 8.75 20.46
N ARG A 9 -30.17 8.02 19.73
CA ARG A 9 -29.12 7.19 20.35
C ARG A 9 -28.07 8.00 21.11
N ARG A 10 -27.69 9.16 20.58
CA ARG A 10 -26.80 10.11 21.27
C ARG A 10 -27.46 10.73 22.50
N HIS A 11 -28.75 11.04 22.41
CA HIS A 11 -29.51 11.55 23.55
C HIS A 11 -29.63 10.50 24.67
N SER A 12 -29.96 9.25 24.33
CA SER A 12 -29.98 8.14 25.30
C SER A 12 -28.60 7.92 25.93
N GLU A 13 -27.52 8.04 25.16
CA GLU A 13 -26.15 7.98 25.67
C GLU A 13 -25.81 9.12 26.64
N SER A 14 -26.28 10.34 26.40
CA SER A 14 -25.95 11.48 27.25
C SER A 14 -26.83 11.58 28.50
N ALA A 15 -28.12 11.27 28.39
CA ALA A 15 -29.11 11.56 29.43
C ALA A 15 -29.61 10.31 30.17
N HIS A 16 -29.67 9.16 29.50
CA HIS A 16 -30.34 7.96 30.01
C HIS A 16 -29.49 6.70 29.88
N GLN A 17 -28.16 6.83 29.93
CA GLN A 17 -27.24 5.73 29.60
C GLN A 17 -27.47 4.51 30.50
N ALA A 18 -27.54 4.72 31.82
CA ALA A 18 -27.66 3.64 32.79
C ALA A 18 -29.00 2.88 32.65
N GLU A 19 -30.09 3.61 32.47
CA GLU A 19 -31.44 3.06 32.27
C GLU A 19 -31.50 2.27 30.96
N TYR A 20 -30.95 2.81 29.88
CA TYR A 20 -30.89 2.15 28.58
C TYR A 20 -30.08 0.86 28.62
N LEU A 21 -28.91 0.86 29.26
CA LEU A 21 -28.07 -0.34 29.39
C LEU A 21 -28.75 -1.43 30.22
N LYS A 22 -29.44 -1.05 31.30
CA LYS A 22 -30.22 -1.98 32.10
C LYS A 22 -31.35 -2.60 31.28
N TRP A 23 -32.12 -1.77 30.57
CA TRP A 23 -33.17 -2.24 29.67
C TRP A 23 -32.62 -3.17 28.58
N ALA A 24 -31.51 -2.81 27.95
CA ALA A 24 -30.90 -3.62 26.90
C ALA A 24 -30.49 -5.00 27.44
N LYS A 25 -29.91 -5.05 28.65
CA LYS A 25 -29.56 -6.31 29.31
C LYS A 25 -30.80 -7.16 29.65
N ASP A 26 -31.83 -6.54 30.22
CA ASP A 26 -33.05 -7.24 30.64
C ASP A 26 -33.83 -7.78 29.43
N ASN A 27 -33.70 -7.16 28.26
CA ASN A 27 -34.37 -7.55 27.02
C ASN A 27 -33.47 -8.36 26.07
N SER A 28 -32.29 -8.82 26.51
CA SER A 28 -31.32 -9.53 25.67
C SER A 28 -30.95 -8.78 24.37
N PHE A 29 -30.95 -7.45 24.42
CA PHE A 29 -30.67 -6.58 23.30
C PHE A 29 -29.22 -6.09 23.31
N ILE A 30 -28.57 -6.07 22.15
CA ILE A 30 -27.21 -5.57 22.00
C ILE A 30 -27.22 -4.05 22.06
N SER A 31 -26.47 -3.46 22.99
CA SER A 31 -26.38 -2.01 23.14
C SER A 31 -25.92 -1.33 21.85
N MET A 32 -26.73 -0.38 21.35
CA MET A 32 -26.46 0.36 20.12
C MET A 32 -26.05 1.82 20.36
N ILE A 33 -25.74 2.21 21.61
CA ILE A 33 -25.25 3.56 21.87
C ILE A 33 -23.88 3.76 21.19
N PRO A 34 -23.58 5.00 20.74
CA PRO A 34 -22.38 5.27 19.95
C PRO A 34 -21.07 4.78 20.59
N LYS A 35 -20.89 4.95 21.90
CA LYS A 35 -19.69 4.52 22.65
C LYS A 35 -19.50 3.01 22.61
N ASP A 36 -20.55 2.23 22.85
CA ASP A 36 -20.46 0.76 22.85
C ASP A 36 -20.20 0.22 21.45
N ARG A 37 -20.86 0.80 20.44
CA ARG A 37 -20.64 0.44 19.03
C ARG A 37 -19.25 0.83 18.54
N LYS A 38 -18.68 1.91 19.07
CA LYS A 38 -17.29 2.31 18.78
C LYS A 38 -16.29 1.35 19.42
N ALA A 39 -16.56 0.87 20.64
CA ALA A 39 -15.75 -0.14 21.32
C ALA A 39 -15.78 -1.49 20.59
N GLN A 40 -16.96 -1.94 20.16
CA GLN A 40 -17.10 -3.15 19.33
C GLN A 40 -16.29 -3.03 18.03
N LYS A 41 -16.36 -1.88 17.35
CA LYS A 41 -15.57 -1.65 16.13
C LYS A 41 -14.06 -1.59 16.37
N SER A 42 -13.58 -1.23 17.55
CA SER A 42 -12.14 -1.29 17.85
C SER A 42 -11.67 -2.70 18.12
N ASP A 43 -12.51 -3.53 18.74
CA ASP A 43 -12.20 -4.95 18.99
C ASP A 43 -12.32 -5.79 17.70
N GLU A 44 -13.23 -5.41 16.79
CA GLU A 44 -13.42 -6.01 15.47
C GLU A 44 -12.39 -5.56 14.40
N LYS A 45 -11.37 -4.75 14.74
CA LYS A 45 -10.28 -4.39 13.81
C LYS A 45 -9.35 -5.56 13.44
N THR A 46 -9.77 -6.79 13.68
CA THR A 46 -9.23 -7.99 13.05
C THR A 46 -10.18 -8.37 11.92
N GLY A 47 -10.09 -7.65 10.80
CA GLY A 47 -10.97 -7.81 9.63
C GLY A 47 -10.84 -9.19 8.99
N GLN A 48 -11.54 -10.18 9.55
CA GLN A 48 -11.64 -11.51 8.98
C GLN A 48 -13.10 -11.96 9.05
N GLN A 49 -13.70 -12.09 7.87
CA GLN A 49 -15.03 -12.63 7.70
C GLN A 49 -14.99 -14.13 8.03
N SER A 50 -15.50 -14.52 9.21
CA SER A 50 -15.32 -15.88 9.77
C SER A 50 -15.92 -17.00 8.89
N GLN A 51 -16.90 -16.66 8.04
CA GLN A 51 -17.65 -17.64 7.26
C GLN A 51 -17.11 -17.87 5.84
N LEU A 52 -16.19 -17.03 5.35
CA LEU A 52 -15.73 -17.08 3.96
C LEU A 52 -14.26 -17.56 3.83
N ASN A 53 -13.49 -17.50 4.91
CA ASN A 53 -12.05 -17.76 4.88
C ASN A 53 -11.66 -19.24 4.67
N SER A 54 -12.55 -20.20 4.92
CA SER A 54 -12.20 -21.63 4.82
C SER A 54 -11.83 -22.09 3.40
N HIS A 55 -12.24 -21.33 2.38
CA HIS A 55 -12.00 -21.68 0.97
C HIS A 55 -11.31 -20.57 0.17
N LEU A 56 -11.08 -19.41 0.78
CA LEU A 56 -10.43 -18.28 0.12
C LEU A 56 -8.97 -18.24 0.53
N GLN A 57 -8.08 -18.54 -0.42
CA GLN A 57 -6.67 -18.21 -0.25
C GLN A 57 -6.49 -16.69 -0.38
N PRO A 58 -5.70 -16.04 0.48
CA PRO A 58 -5.31 -14.65 0.29
C PRO A 58 -4.74 -14.51 -1.12
N LYS A 59 -5.43 -13.75 -1.98
CA LYS A 59 -4.89 -13.40 -3.27
C LYS A 59 -3.71 -12.48 -2.98
N ILE A 60 -2.48 -13.00 -3.15
CA ILE A 60 -1.30 -12.15 -3.28
C ILE A 60 -1.70 -11.11 -4.32
N PRO A 61 -1.62 -9.79 -4.02
CA PRO A 61 -1.94 -8.78 -4.99
C PRO A 61 -1.11 -9.12 -6.23
N SER A 62 -1.77 -9.59 -7.30
CA SER A 62 -1.07 -9.74 -8.55
C SER A 62 -0.81 -8.30 -8.98
N GLU A 63 0.37 -7.81 -8.62
CA GLU A 63 0.97 -6.67 -9.27
C GLU A 63 0.72 -6.91 -10.76
N LYS A 64 -0.05 -6.01 -11.37
CA LYS A 64 -0.38 -6.13 -12.78
C LYS A 64 0.96 -5.99 -13.49
N VAL A 65 1.63 -7.12 -13.75
CA VAL A 65 2.85 -7.17 -14.52
C VAL A 65 2.47 -6.59 -15.87
N LEU A 66 2.89 -5.35 -16.10
CA LEU A 66 2.68 -4.69 -17.37
C LEU A 66 3.49 -5.54 -18.36
N VAL A 67 2.79 -6.35 -19.15
CA VAL A 67 3.43 -7.29 -20.06
C VAL A 67 4.31 -6.48 -21.00
N TYR A 68 5.59 -6.86 -21.08
CA TYR A 68 6.54 -6.18 -21.95
C TYR A 68 6.00 -6.13 -23.39
N SER A 69 6.05 -4.94 -23.97
CA SER A 69 5.76 -4.67 -25.37
C SER A 69 6.72 -3.59 -25.84
N ASP A 70 7.30 -3.74 -27.02
CA ASP A 70 8.26 -2.79 -27.57
C ASP A 70 7.70 -1.36 -27.61
N LYS A 71 6.39 -1.22 -27.86
CA LYS A 71 5.70 0.09 -27.84
C LYS A 71 5.67 0.70 -26.45
N CYS A 72 5.28 -0.08 -25.43
CA CYS A 72 5.23 0.41 -24.06
C CYS A 72 6.61 0.77 -23.53
N PHE A 73 7.64 0.00 -23.91
CA PHE A 73 9.03 0.32 -23.59
C PHE A 73 9.48 1.62 -24.27
N LEU A 74 9.20 1.78 -25.56
CA LEU A 74 9.54 2.99 -26.31
C LEU A 74 8.87 4.24 -25.72
N ASP A 75 7.59 4.16 -25.40
CA ASP A 75 6.84 5.27 -24.78
C ASP A 75 7.45 5.66 -23.42
N ALA A 76 7.76 4.67 -22.58
CA ALA A 76 8.41 4.91 -21.29
C ALA A 76 9.82 5.50 -21.45
N ALA A 77 10.59 5.04 -22.43
CA ALA A 77 11.92 5.56 -22.74
C ALA A 77 11.86 7.02 -23.20
N ILE A 78 10.93 7.36 -24.10
CA ILE A 78 10.71 8.75 -24.56
C ILE A 78 10.35 9.66 -23.37
N GLN A 79 9.41 9.22 -22.52
CA GLN A 79 9.03 10.00 -21.33
C GLN A 79 10.21 10.21 -20.38
N TRP A 80 11.01 9.17 -20.15
CA TRP A 80 12.20 9.28 -19.31
C TRP A 80 13.21 10.28 -19.88
N LEU A 81 13.50 10.21 -21.19
CA LEU A 81 14.41 11.14 -21.85
C LEU A 81 13.96 12.60 -21.72
N VAL A 82 12.68 12.88 -21.96
CA VAL A 82 12.11 14.24 -21.88
C VAL A 82 12.12 14.76 -20.44
N ASN A 83 11.72 13.94 -19.47
CA ASN A 83 11.62 14.38 -18.07
C ASN A 83 12.97 14.62 -17.40
N THR A 84 14.05 14.06 -17.95
CA THR A 84 15.41 14.12 -17.37
C THR A 84 16.40 14.83 -18.27
N ASP A 85 15.92 15.47 -19.34
CA ASP A 85 16.71 16.17 -20.36
C ASP A 85 17.92 15.35 -20.86
N GLN A 86 17.71 14.06 -21.10
CA GLN A 86 18.77 13.15 -21.55
C GLN A 86 18.92 13.16 -23.07
N PRO A 87 20.14 13.01 -23.60
CA PRO A 87 20.36 12.88 -25.04
C PRO A 87 19.79 11.56 -25.58
N LEU A 88 19.35 11.55 -26.84
CA LEU A 88 18.86 10.32 -27.51
C LEU A 88 19.89 9.19 -27.50
N VAL A 89 21.18 9.54 -27.57
CA VAL A 89 22.32 8.60 -27.53
C VAL A 89 22.39 7.84 -26.20
N ALA A 90 21.72 8.29 -25.13
CA ALA A 90 21.67 7.58 -23.86
C ALA A 90 21.10 6.16 -24.00
N LEU A 91 20.16 5.92 -24.92
CA LEU A 91 19.59 4.59 -25.17
C LEU A 91 20.57 3.64 -25.87
N GLU A 92 21.56 4.18 -26.59
CA GLU A 92 22.63 3.41 -27.25
C GLU A 92 23.80 3.12 -26.32
N HIS A 93 23.85 3.76 -25.15
CA HIS A 93 24.97 3.62 -24.24
C HIS A 93 25.07 2.17 -23.69
N PRO A 94 26.23 1.50 -23.79
CA PRO A 94 26.36 0.09 -23.40
C PRO A 94 25.96 -0.18 -21.94
N SER A 95 26.28 0.74 -21.02
CA SER A 95 25.90 0.59 -19.62
C SER A 95 24.39 0.67 -19.37
N PHE A 96 23.67 1.46 -20.18
CA PHE A 96 22.20 1.53 -20.09
C PHE A 96 21.59 0.20 -20.57
N GLN A 97 22.04 -0.31 -21.72
CA GLN A 97 21.59 -1.61 -22.24
C GLN A 97 21.88 -2.76 -21.27
N HIS A 98 23.07 -2.75 -20.66
CA HIS A 98 23.44 -3.74 -19.65
C HIS A 98 22.52 -3.70 -18.41
N MET A 99 22.19 -2.50 -17.92
CA MET A 99 21.26 -2.32 -16.81
C MET A 99 19.86 -2.87 -17.13
N ILE A 100 19.34 -2.59 -18.33
CA ILE A 100 18.05 -3.13 -18.78
C ILE A 100 18.11 -4.66 -18.92
N HIS A 101 19.19 -5.22 -19.44
CA HIS A 101 19.37 -6.66 -19.56
C HIS A 101 19.34 -7.36 -18.20
N ILE A 102 20.00 -6.79 -17.18
CA ILE A 102 19.95 -7.27 -15.79
C ILE A 102 18.51 -7.21 -15.27
N ALA A 103 17.83 -6.07 -15.46
CA ALA A 103 16.46 -5.86 -15.02
C ALA A 103 15.45 -6.82 -15.70
N ALA A 104 15.65 -7.15 -16.97
CA ALA A 104 14.78 -8.06 -17.72
C ALA A 104 14.95 -9.53 -17.30
N HIS A 105 16.14 -9.90 -16.81
CA HIS A 105 16.45 -11.27 -16.39
C HIS A 105 16.13 -11.58 -14.93
N THR A 106 15.84 -10.57 -14.10
CA THR A 106 15.49 -10.85 -12.70
C THR A 106 14.10 -11.49 -12.61
N THR A 107 14.04 -12.62 -11.91
CA THR A 107 12.78 -13.29 -11.56
C THR A 107 12.00 -12.54 -10.48
N ASN A 108 12.69 -11.69 -9.71
CA ASN A 108 12.12 -10.82 -8.69
C ASN A 108 12.00 -9.38 -9.20
N SER A 109 11.17 -8.57 -8.55
CA SER A 109 11.08 -7.13 -8.81
C SER A 109 12.44 -6.44 -8.63
N VAL A 110 12.78 -5.49 -9.51
CA VAL A 110 13.96 -4.63 -9.36
C VAL A 110 13.71 -3.61 -8.26
N ASN A 111 14.54 -3.63 -7.21
CA ASN A 111 14.52 -2.59 -6.18
C ASN A 111 15.35 -1.39 -6.62
N ILE A 112 14.68 -0.27 -6.94
CA ILE A 112 15.35 0.99 -7.26
C ILE A 112 15.98 1.54 -5.98
N THR A 113 17.30 1.73 -5.99
CA THR A 113 18.05 2.22 -4.83
C THR A 113 17.82 3.71 -4.58
N SER A 114 17.94 4.13 -3.32
CA SER A 114 17.83 5.55 -2.97
C SER A 114 19.05 6.34 -3.41
N GLN A 115 18.89 7.63 -3.72
CA GLN A 115 19.99 8.53 -4.11
C GLN A 115 21.17 8.47 -3.13
N LYS A 116 20.88 8.47 -1.81
CA LYS A 116 21.91 8.41 -0.77
C LYS A 116 22.72 7.13 -0.85
N THR A 117 22.04 5.99 -1.01
CA THR A 117 22.69 4.68 -1.16
C THR A 117 23.55 4.64 -2.42
N THR A 118 23.06 5.18 -3.53
CA THR A 118 23.82 5.26 -4.79
C THR A 118 25.07 6.14 -4.63
N GLN A 119 24.96 7.29 -3.97
CA GLN A 119 26.09 8.19 -3.70
C GLN A 119 27.18 7.51 -2.87
N GLU A 120 26.79 6.82 -1.79
CA GLU A 120 27.72 6.07 -0.94
C GLU A 120 28.43 4.97 -1.73
N ALA A 121 27.70 4.24 -2.58
CA ALA A 121 28.26 3.19 -3.44
C ALA A 121 29.29 3.73 -4.43
N VAL A 122 29.04 4.89 -5.05
CA VAL A 122 29.99 5.55 -5.97
C VAL A 122 31.27 5.94 -5.24
N ILE A 123 31.16 6.56 -4.07
CA ILE A 123 32.33 6.96 -3.27
C ILE A 123 33.16 5.74 -2.86
N ASN A 124 32.52 4.66 -2.44
CA ASN A 124 33.20 3.43 -2.04
C ASN A 124 33.90 2.77 -3.22
N SER A 125 33.24 2.65 -4.37
CA SER A 125 33.86 2.12 -5.58
C SER A 125 35.09 2.94 -5.99
N PHE A 126 35.03 4.26 -5.90
CA PHE A 126 36.19 5.11 -6.15
C PHE A 126 37.35 4.83 -5.17
N LYS A 127 37.06 4.75 -3.87
CA LYS A 127 38.08 4.43 -2.84
C LYS A 127 38.74 3.07 -3.08
N GLU A 128 37.97 2.04 -3.44
CA GLU A 128 38.52 0.71 -3.72
C GLU A 128 39.49 0.71 -4.91
N HIS A 129 39.18 1.45 -5.97
CA HIS A 129 40.09 1.60 -7.10
C HIS A 129 41.38 2.32 -6.71
N MET A 130 41.30 3.28 -5.79
CA MET A 130 42.47 4.02 -5.31
C MET A 130 43.39 3.18 -4.40
N VAL A 131 42.86 2.18 -3.70
CA VAL A 131 43.63 1.26 -2.84
C VAL A 131 44.30 0.12 -3.63
N LYS A 132 43.76 -0.20 -4.82
CA LYS A 132 44.29 -1.23 -5.71
C LYS A 132 45.40 -0.74 -6.65
N LEU A 133 45.71 0.57 -6.63
CA LEU A 133 46.84 1.20 -7.30
C LEU A 133 48.08 1.17 -6.40
#